data_AF-A0A2V6LYI3-F1
#
_entry.id   AF-A0A2V6LYI3-F1
#
_cell.length_a   1.000
_cell.length_b   1.000
_cell.length_c   1.000
_cell.angle_alpha   90.00
_cell.angle_beta   90.00
_cell.angle_gamma   90.00
#
_symmetry.space_group_name_H-M   'P 1'
#
loop_
_entity.id
_entity.type
_entity.pdbx_description
1 polymer ?
#
loop_
_entity_poly.entity_id
_entity_poly.type
_entity_poly.pdbx_seq_one_letter_code
_entity_poly.pdbx_strand_id
1 'polypeptide(L)'
;YWITPGSVFGVLLWLTASFLFRVYLHFFNSYSQTYGSLGAAMILLVWFYVTGFAFLVGGEINAQIEHAAARHGHPEAKAPGEKAVSEEKKAA
;
A
#
# COMPACT_ATOMS: atom_id res chain seq x y z
N TYR A 1 12.24 9.62 -13.44
CA TYR A 1 12.84 8.54 -12.61
C TYR A 1 11.70 7.64 -12.16
N TRP A 2 11.80 6.32 -12.29
CA TRP A 2 10.67 5.38 -12.04
C TRP A 2 10.44 5.09 -10.54
N ILE A 3 11.41 5.41 -9.70
CA ILE A 3 11.34 5.26 -8.25
C ILE A 3 10.81 6.56 -7.65
N THR A 4 9.59 6.52 -7.12
CA THR A 4 8.99 7.64 -6.40
C THR A 4 9.26 7.52 -4.89
N PRO A 5 9.39 8.63 -4.15
CA PRO A 5 9.65 8.57 -2.71
C PRO A 5 8.60 7.77 -1.93
N GLY A 6 7.31 7.89 -2.28
CA GLY A 6 6.25 7.11 -1.64
C GLY A 6 6.36 5.61 -1.90
N SER A 7 6.90 5.19 -3.05
CA SER A 7 7.18 3.77 -3.31
C SER A 7 8.27 3.21 -2.37
N VAL A 8 9.30 4.00 -2.08
CA VAL A 8 10.35 3.60 -1.11
C VAL A 8 9.77 3.47 0.30
N PHE A 9 8.97 4.45 0.74
CA PHE A 9 8.28 4.38 2.03
C PHE A 9 7.31 3.20 2.12
N GLY A 10 6.52 2.95 1.07
CA GLY A 10 5.60 1.82 1.00
C GLY A 10 6.32 0.48 1.14
N VAL A 11 7.46 0.30 0.45
CA VAL A 11 8.27 -0.92 0.56
C VAL A 11 8.89 -1.06 1.96
N LEU A 12 9.44 0.00 2.55
CA LEU A 12 10.00 -0.06 3.91
C LEU A 12 8.94 -0.43 4.94
N LEU A 13 7.75 0.15 4.83
CA LEU A 13 6.61 -0.17 5.69
C LEU A 13 6.17 -1.63 5.51
N TRP A 14 6.10 -2.10 4.26
CA TRP A 14 5.75 -3.49 3.95
C TRP A 14 6.80 -4.50 4.47
N LEU A 15 8.09 -4.19 4.38
CA LEU A 15 9.16 -5.02 4.96
C LEU A 15 9.07 -5.08 6.49
N THR A 16 8.81 -3.93 7.11
CA THR A 16 8.59 -3.85 8.57
C THR A 16 7.38 -4.69 8.98
N ALA A 17 6.27 -4.56 8.25
CA ALA A 17 5.08 -5.37 8.45
C ALA A 17 5.35 -6.87 8.27
N SER A 18 6.16 -7.25 7.28
CA SER A 18 6.60 -8.64 7.07
C SER A 18 7.33 -9.21 8.28
N PHE A 19 8.23 -8.41 8.87
CA PHE A 19 8.95 -8.81 10.08
C PHE A 19 8.01 -8.96 11.27
N LEU A 20 7.12 -7.99 11.49
CA LEU A 20 6.10 -8.05 12.54
C LEU A 20 5.17 -9.26 12.37
N PHE A 21 4.77 -9.56 11.13
CA PHE A 21 3.91 -10.70 10.82
C PHE A 21 4.60 -12.03 11.15
N ARG A 22 5.90 -12.16 10.85
CA ARG A 22 6.68 -13.33 11.26
C ARG A 22 6.66 -13.52 12.78
N VAL A 23 6.83 -12.44 13.54
CA VAL A 23 6.77 -12.48 15.01
C VAL A 23 5.36 -12.86 15.48
N TYR A 24 4.32 -12.30 14.85
CA TYR A 24 2.93 -12.63 15.15
C TYR A 24 2.61 -14.13 14.98
N LEU A 25 3.11 -14.76 13.91
CA LEU A 25 2.92 -16.20 13.67
C LEU A 25 3.55 -17.07 14.78
N HIS A 26 4.63 -16.63 15.42
CA HIS A 26 5.26 -17.37 16.51
C HIS A 26 4.34 -17.49 17.74
N PHE A 27 3.51 -16.48 18.01
CA PHE A 27 2.53 -16.51 19.10
C PHE A 27 1.27 -17.31 18.74
N PHE A 28 1.03 -17.56 17.46
CA PHE A 28 -0.21 -18.18 16.97
C PHE A 28 -0.28 -19.70 17.15
N ASN A 29 0.85 -20.36 17.45
CA ASN A 29 0.92 -21.82 17.56
C ASN A 29 -0.03 -22.42 18.61
N SER A 30 -0.34 -21.67 19.68
CA SER A 30 -1.30 -22.11 20.71
C SER A 30 -2.77 -21.88 20.30
N TYR A 31 -3.05 -20.83 19.53
CA TYR A 31 -4.40 -20.50 19.04
C TYR A 31 -4.83 -21.37 17.85
N SER A 32 -3.88 -21.86 17.05
CA SER A 32 -4.21 -22.73 15.90
C SER A 32 -4.80 -24.08 16.31
N GLN A 33 -4.53 -24.58 17.51
CA GLN A 33 -5.07 -25.87 17.98
C GLN A 33 -6.59 -25.81 18.22
N THR A 34 -7.12 -24.66 18.63
CA THR A 34 -8.55 -24.48 18.92
C THR A 34 -9.35 -24.07 17.67
N TYR A 35 -8.75 -23.26 16.79
CA TYR A 35 -9.45 -22.64 15.66
C TYR A 35 -9.02 -23.15 14.28
N GLY A 36 -7.98 -23.99 14.18
CA GLY A 36 -7.58 -24.68 12.96
C GLY A 36 -7.53 -23.79 11.71
N SER A 37 -8.30 -24.18 10.69
CA SER A 37 -8.38 -23.49 9.40
C SER A 37 -9.01 -22.09 9.48
N LEU A 38 -9.94 -21.85 10.41
CA LEU A 38 -10.54 -20.53 10.62
C LEU A 38 -9.48 -19.52 11.10
N GLY A 39 -8.60 -19.95 11.99
CA GLY A 39 -7.46 -19.15 12.44
C GLY A 39 -6.52 -18.80 11.28
N ALA A 40 -6.20 -19.78 10.43
CA ALA A 40 -5.35 -19.56 9.25
C ALA A 40 -5.97 -18.57 8.24
N ALA A 41 -7.29 -18.65 8.00
CA ALA A 41 -7.99 -17.71 7.13
C ALA A 41 -7.96 -16.27 7.70
N MET A 42 -8.18 -16.11 9.01
CA MET A 42 -8.10 -14.80 9.67
C MET A 42 -6.70 -14.19 9.60
N ILE A 43 -5.65 -15.00 9.82
CA ILE A 43 -4.26 -14.56 9.67
C ILE A 43 -4.01 -14.05 8.24
N LEU A 44 -4.47 -14.80 7.24
CA LEU A 44 -4.31 -14.42 5.84
C LEU A 44 -5.03 -13.10 5.52
N LEU A 45 -6.23 -12.91 6.05
CA LEU A 45 -6.98 -11.66 5.91
C LEU A 45 -6.24 -10.48 6.55
N VAL A 46 -5.71 -10.66 7.76
CA VAL A 46 -4.89 -9.63 8.43
C VAL A 46 -3.65 -9.33 7.59
N TRP A 47 -2.99 -10.35 7.05
CA TRP A 47 -1.83 -10.16 6.18
C TRP A 47 -2.15 -9.35 4.92
N PHE A 48 -3.25 -9.67 4.23
CA PHE A 48 -3.70 -8.91 3.07
C PHE A 48 -4.11 -7.49 3.43
N TYR A 49 -4.77 -7.30 4.57
CA TYR A 49 -5.15 -5.98 5.05
C TYR A 49 -3.93 -5.09 5.30
N VAL A 50 -2.93 -5.60 6.02
CA VAL A 50 -1.70 -4.86 6.31
C VAL A 50 -0.89 -4.58 5.04
N THR A 51 -0.84 -5.54 4.11
CA THR A 51 -0.17 -5.35 2.82
C THR A 51 -0.86 -4.28 1.97
N GLY A 52 -2.19 -4.35 1.86
CA GLY A 52 -2.98 -3.34 1.15
C GLY A 52 -2.82 -1.95 1.77
N PHE A 53 -2.84 -1.87 3.10
CA PHE A 53 -2.59 -0.63 3.82
C PHE A 53 -1.21 -0.05 3.52
N ALA A 54 -0.15 -0.87 3.51
CA ALA A 54 1.20 -0.41 3.19
C ALA A 54 1.31 0.19 1.78
N PHE A 55 0.66 -0.44 0.80
CA PHE A 55 0.61 0.10 -0.57
C PHE A 55 -0.22 1.37 -0.69
N LEU A 56 -1.37 1.45 -0.01
CA LEU A 56 -2.18 2.67 0.02
C LEU A 56 -1.40 3.84 0.61
N VAL A 57 -0.66 3.63 1.69
CA VAL A 57 0.19 4.67 2.30
C VAL A 57 1.27 5.15 1.31
N GLY A 58 1.94 4.23 0.61
CA GLY A 58 2.92 4.60 -0.41
C GLY A 58 2.30 5.39 -1.58
N GLY A 59 1.09 5.00 -1.99
CA GLY A 59 0.31 5.70 -3.01
C GLY A 59 -0.14 7.09 -2.58
N GLU A 60 -0.62 7.24 -1.35
CA GLU A 60 -1.03 8.53 -0.78
C GLU A 60 0.16 9.50 -0.70
N ILE A 61 1.33 9.03 -0.27
CA ILE A 61 2.55 9.85 -0.26
C ILE A 61 2.87 10.33 -1.69
N ASN A 62 2.78 9.44 -2.68
CA ASN A 62 3.00 9.84 -4.08
C ASN A 62 1.96 10.87 -4.55
N ALA A 63 0.68 10.67 -4.22
CA ALA A 63 -0.39 11.61 -4.57
C ALA A 63 -0.17 12.98 -3.93
N GLN A 64 0.24 13.03 -2.66
CA GLN A 64 0.54 14.28 -1.96
C GLN A 64 1.74 15.03 -2.56
N ILE A 65 2.80 14.31 -2.97
CA ILE A 65 3.94 14.90 -3.66
C ILE A 65 3.51 15.51 -5.00
N GLU A 66 2.69 14.79 -5.77
CA GLU A 66 2.18 15.27 -7.06
C GLU A 66 1.26 16.49 -6.89
N HIS A 67 0.38 16.48 -5.88
CA HIS A 67 -0.46 17.63 -5.53
C HIS A 67 0.38 18.84 -5.08
N ALA A 68 1.44 18.64 -4.31
CA ALA A 68 2.35 19.71 -3.91
C ALA A 68 3.07 20.31 -5.12
N ALA A 69 3.58 19.46 -6.04
CA ALA A 69 4.21 19.90 -7.27
C ALA A 69 3.24 20.74 -8.15
N ALA A 70 1.95 20.36 -8.20
CA ALA A 70 0.92 21.08 -8.95
C ALA A 70 0.68 22.48 -8.37
N ARG A 71 0.62 22.60 -7.04
CA ARG A 71 0.48 23.90 -6.36
C ARG A 71 1.66 24.83 -6.59
N HIS A 72 2.87 24.29 -6.77
CA HIS A 72 4.07 25.06 -7.05
C HIS A 72 4.28 25.38 -8.54
N GLY A 73 3.31 25.06 -9.40
CA GLY A 73 3.35 25.39 -10.83
C GLY A 73 4.38 24.57 -11.62
N HIS A 74 4.75 23.38 -11.12
CA HIS A 74 5.70 22.53 -11.82
C HIS A 74 5.09 22.03 -13.15
N PRO A 75 5.76 22.17 -14.31
CA PRO A 75 5.18 21.94 -15.63
C PRO A 75 4.75 20.49 -15.91
N GLU A 76 5.19 19.53 -15.09
CA GLU A 76 4.80 18.10 -15.20
C GLU A 76 3.78 17.65 -14.14
N ALA A 77 3.32 18.56 -13.27
CA ALA A 77 2.45 18.17 -12.18
C ALA A 77 1.01 18.00 -12.67
N LYS A 78 0.51 16.75 -12.66
CA LYS A 78 -0.86 16.45 -13.07
C LYS A 78 -1.85 16.85 -11.98
N ALA A 79 -2.92 17.52 -12.40
CA ALA A 79 -4.00 17.91 -11.50
C ALA A 79 -4.77 16.68 -10.97
N PRO A 80 -5.36 16.76 -9.75
CA PRO A 80 -6.20 15.69 -9.23
C PRO A 80 -7.35 15.36 -10.21
N GLY A 81 -7.38 14.12 -10.72
CA GLY A 81 -8.42 13.65 -11.64
C GLY A 81 -8.03 13.56 -13.12
N GLU A 82 -6.87 14.09 -13.53
CA GLU A 82 -6.48 14.10 -14.95
C GLU A 82 -6.25 12.69 -15.53
N LYS A 83 -5.85 11.71 -14.69
CA LYS A 83 -5.62 10.33 -15.17
C LYS A 83 -6.92 9.63 -15.57
N ALA A 84 -8.02 9.80 -14.81
CA ALA A 84 -9.31 9.20 -15.14
C ALA A 84 -9.83 9.70 -16.49
N VAL A 85 -9.74 11.01 -16.74
CA VAL A 85 -10.19 11.62 -18.01
C VAL A 85 -9.27 11.27 -19.18
N SER A 86 -7.96 11.16 -18.95
CA SER A 86 -6.98 10.85 -20.00
C SER A 86 -7.03 9.38 -20.45
N GLU A 87 -7.34 8.45 -19.55
CA GLU A 87 -7.49 7.03 -19.89
C GLU A 87 -8.85 6.75 -20.54
N GLU A 88 -9.93 7.40 -20.07
CA GLU A 88 -11.26 7.31 -20.70
C GLU A 88 -11.23 7.83 -22.15
N LYS A 89 -10.55 8.96 -22.41
CA LYS A 89 -10.37 9.49 -23.78
C LYS A 89 -9.43 8.68 -24.68
N LYS A 90 -8.61 7.80 -24.12
CA LYS A 90 -7.72 6.92 -24.90
C LYS A 90 -8.37 5.57 -25.21
N ALA A 91 -9.36 5.18 -24.40
CA ALA A 91 -10.13 3.95 -24.56
C ALA A 91 -11.40 4.12 -25.40
N ALA A 92 -11.82 5.36 -25.68
CA ALA A 92 -12.90 5.74 -26.60
C ALA A 92 -12.36 6.15 -27.97
#